data_AF-A0A1A8CY97-F1
#
_entry.id   AF-A0A1A8CY97-F1
#
_cell.length_a   1.000
_cell.length_b   1.000
_cell.length_c   1.000
_cell.angle_alpha   90.00
_cell.angle_beta   90.00
_cell.angle_gamma   90.00
#
_symmetry.space_group_name_H-M   'P 1'
#
loop_
_entity.id
_entity.type
_entity.pdbx_description
1 polymer ?
#
loop_
_entity_poly.entity_id
_entity_poly.type
_entity_poly.pdbx_seq_one_letter_code
_entity_poly.pdbx_strand_id
1 'polypeptide(L)'
;RDKSGPEHLWRLKTPEEYEQATGQKIKKSNSIYDKLHSLDDLTKLIPANAGQTEVKDFHAFLDLLKQMLCVNPADRILPAAALEHRFITMEHLADARNSLYVEKAHEIMMGVEGRNTNSSAPIDELKDV
;
A
#
# COMPACT_ATOMS: atom_id res chain seq x y z
N ARG A 1 -40.95 28.41 -12.22
CA ARG A 1 -41.34 26.99 -12.45
C ARG A 1 -40.11 26.17 -12.09
N ASP A 2 -39.97 25.86 -10.81
CA ASP A 2 -38.79 25.19 -10.26
C ASP A 2 -38.93 23.69 -10.54
N LYS A 3 -38.08 23.14 -11.41
CA LYS A 3 -38.06 21.71 -11.70
C LYS A 3 -37.06 21.06 -10.75
N SER A 4 -37.50 20.81 -9.52
CA SER A 4 -36.90 19.78 -8.67
C SER A 4 -37.08 18.44 -9.39
N GLY A 5 -36.06 18.06 -10.16
CA GLY A 5 -35.95 16.71 -10.70
C GLY A 5 -35.70 15.73 -9.55
N PRO A 6 -36.04 14.44 -9.71
CA PRO A 6 -35.72 13.45 -8.69
C PRO A 6 -34.23 13.51 -8.44
N GLU A 7 -33.85 13.60 -7.15
CA GLU A 7 -32.47 13.69 -6.70
C GLU A 7 -31.61 12.75 -7.55
N HIS A 8 -30.56 13.29 -8.17
CA HIS A 8 -29.68 12.50 -9.04
C HIS A 8 -28.93 11.47 -8.21
N LEU A 9 -29.57 10.32 -8.02
CA LEU A 9 -29.03 9.15 -7.35
C LEU A 9 -27.97 8.52 -8.26
N TRP A 10 -26.72 8.88 -8.01
CA TRP A 10 -25.59 8.18 -8.60
C TRP A 10 -25.54 6.76 -8.04
N ARG A 11 -25.71 5.76 -8.92
CA ARG A 11 -25.56 4.34 -8.60
C ARG A 11 -24.56 3.72 -9.58
N LEU A 12 -23.74 2.80 -9.09
CA LEU A 12 -22.95 1.92 -9.95
C LEU A 12 -23.86 1.00 -10.77
N LYS A 13 -23.56 0.84 -12.06
CA LYS A 13 -24.28 -0.09 -12.93
C LYS A 13 -24.17 -1.53 -12.42
N THR A 14 -25.21 -2.33 -12.60
CA THR A 14 -25.12 -3.78 -12.38
C THR A 14 -24.19 -4.40 -13.43
N PRO A 15 -23.66 -5.62 -13.18
CA PRO A 15 -22.86 -6.30 -14.17
C PRO A 15 -23.54 -6.42 -15.53
N GLU A 16 -24.84 -6.73 -15.56
CA GLU A 16 -25.65 -6.88 -16.76
C GLU A 16 -25.81 -5.55 -17.50
N GLU A 17 -26.06 -4.45 -16.76
CA GLU A 17 -26.17 -3.09 -17.33
C GLU A 17 -24.85 -2.63 -17.96
N TYR A 18 -23.70 -3.01 -17.37
CA TYR A 18 -22.38 -2.71 -17.93
C TYR A 18 -22.09 -3.53 -19.19
N GLU A 19 -22.38 -4.83 -19.16
CA GLU A 19 -22.18 -5.74 -20.30
C GLU A 19 -23.02 -5.31 -21.50
N GLN A 20 -24.29 -4.96 -21.30
CA GLN A 20 -25.17 -4.47 -22.38
C GLN A 20 -24.67 -3.14 -22.96
N ALA A 21 -24.15 -2.24 -22.12
CA ALA A 21 -23.71 -0.92 -22.56
C ALA A 21 -22.35 -0.93 -23.27
N THR A 22 -21.45 -1.87 -22.94
CA THR A 22 -20.06 -1.87 -23.44
C THR A 22 -19.72 -3.07 -24.32
N GLY A 23 -20.53 -4.14 -24.30
CA GLY A 23 -20.24 -5.43 -24.93
C GLY A 23 -19.13 -6.23 -24.24
N GLN A 24 -18.58 -5.75 -23.11
CA GLN A 24 -17.48 -6.39 -22.40
C GLN A 24 -17.95 -7.13 -21.16
N LYS A 25 -17.58 -8.40 -21.03
CA LYS A 25 -17.86 -9.20 -19.82
C LYS A 25 -16.98 -8.80 -18.65
N ILE A 26 -17.58 -8.75 -17.46
CA ILE A 26 -16.84 -8.48 -16.23
C ILE A 26 -16.07 -9.74 -15.82
N LYS A 27 -14.75 -9.58 -15.66
CA LYS A 27 -13.89 -10.61 -15.07
C LYS A 27 -13.94 -10.46 -13.56
N LYS A 28 -14.49 -11.44 -12.86
CA LYS A 28 -14.41 -11.49 -11.41
C LYS A 28 -12.96 -11.76 -11.00
N SER A 29 -12.37 -10.88 -10.20
CA SER A 29 -11.08 -11.11 -9.54
C SER A 29 -11.27 -11.99 -8.29
N ASN A 30 -10.16 -12.41 -7.68
CA ASN A 30 -10.11 -13.32 -6.53
C ASN A 30 -11.19 -13.07 -5.45
N SER A 31 -11.73 -14.17 -4.91
CA SER A 31 -12.83 -14.17 -3.93
C SER A 31 -12.50 -13.53 -2.57
N ILE A 32 -11.23 -13.26 -2.28
CA ILE A 32 -10.83 -12.61 -1.02
C ILE A 32 -11.43 -11.21 -0.92
N TYR A 33 -11.56 -10.50 -2.04
CA TYR A 33 -12.10 -9.13 -2.06
C TYR A 33 -13.61 -9.08 -1.83
N ASP A 34 -14.35 -10.17 -2.08
CA ASP A 34 -15.80 -10.24 -1.85
C ASP A 34 -16.17 -10.10 -0.36
N LYS A 35 -15.19 -10.31 0.54
CA LYS A 35 -15.37 -10.26 2.00
C LYS A 35 -14.87 -8.96 2.63
N LEU A 36 -14.24 -8.08 1.84
CA LEU A 36 -13.74 -6.80 2.31
C LEU A 36 -14.78 -5.73 2.00
N HIS A 37 -15.33 -5.12 3.04
CA HIS A 37 -16.29 -4.01 2.93
C HIS A 37 -15.61 -2.65 3.11
N SER A 38 -14.42 -2.64 3.69
CA SER A 38 -13.63 -1.44 3.98
C SER A 38 -12.13 -1.77 4.00
N LEU A 39 -11.28 -0.74 3.96
CA LEU A 39 -9.84 -0.91 4.19
C LEU A 39 -9.55 -1.42 5.61
N ASP A 40 -10.41 -1.12 6.59
CA ASP A 40 -10.29 -1.66 7.95
C ASP A 40 -10.37 -3.18 8.02
N ASP A 41 -11.08 -3.81 7.09
CA ASP A 41 -11.19 -5.27 7.04
C ASP A 41 -9.85 -5.95 6.69
N LEU A 42 -8.87 -5.20 6.18
CA LEU A 42 -7.51 -5.72 5.95
C LEU A 42 -6.84 -6.15 7.25
N THR A 43 -7.26 -5.61 8.41
CA THR A 43 -6.78 -6.08 9.73
C THR A 43 -7.07 -7.56 9.98
N LYS A 44 -8.10 -8.13 9.33
CA LYS A 44 -8.44 -9.55 9.41
C LYS A 44 -7.42 -10.44 8.68
N LEU A 45 -6.58 -9.85 7.83
CA LEU A 45 -5.52 -10.55 7.10
C LEU A 45 -4.23 -10.66 7.91
N ILE A 46 -4.13 -9.96 9.05
CA ILE A 46 -2.97 -10.06 9.93
C ILE A 46 -2.89 -11.50 10.47
N PRO A 47 -1.73 -12.19 10.33
CA PRO A 47 -1.57 -13.53 10.86
C PRO A 47 -1.84 -13.58 12.38
N ALA A 48 -2.53 -14.62 12.85
CA ALA A 48 -2.85 -14.77 14.27
C ALA A 48 -1.60 -14.90 15.17
N ASN A 49 -0.47 -15.29 14.58
CA ASN A 49 0.83 -15.41 15.23
C ASN A 49 1.73 -14.17 15.07
N ALA A 50 1.23 -13.09 14.46
CA ALA A 50 2.00 -11.87 14.28
C ALA A 50 2.38 -11.25 15.63
N GLY A 51 3.63 -10.82 15.77
CA GLY A 51 4.09 -10.12 16.95
C GLY A 51 3.44 -8.74 17.11
N GLN A 52 3.46 -8.18 18.32
CA GLN A 52 2.93 -6.83 18.57
C GLN A 52 3.59 -5.77 17.67
N THR A 53 4.87 -5.95 17.34
CA THR A 53 5.62 -5.06 16.44
C THR A 53 5.08 -5.13 15.01
N GLU A 54 4.86 -6.33 14.47
CA GLU A 54 4.24 -6.54 13.15
C GLU A 54 2.84 -5.92 13.06
N VAL A 55 2.04 -6.10 14.12
CA VAL A 55 0.69 -5.52 14.20
C VAL A 55 0.76 -3.98 14.19
N LYS A 56 1.69 -3.38 14.95
CA LYS A 56 1.90 -1.93 14.96
C LYS A 56 2.33 -1.40 13.59
N ASP A 57 3.20 -2.13 12.90
CA ASP A 57 3.67 -1.78 11.56
C ASP A 57 2.55 -1.86 10.53
N PHE A 58 1.76 -2.93 10.57
CA PHE A 58 0.59 -3.09 9.73
C PHE A 58 -0.43 -1.95 9.94
N HIS A 59 -0.67 -1.52 11.18
CA HIS A 59 -1.56 -0.40 11.44
C HIS A 59 -1.02 0.93 10.91
N ALA A 60 0.29 1.17 11.01
CA ALA A 60 0.91 2.36 10.43
C ALA A 60 0.81 2.33 8.89
N PHE A 61 1.03 1.18 8.26
CA PHE A 61 0.83 0.98 6.83
C PHE A 61 -0.61 1.25 6.41
N LEU A 62 -1.58 0.67 7.12
CA LEU A 62 -3.00 0.81 6.80
C LEU A 62 -3.47 2.26 6.90
N ASP A 63 -2.99 3.00 7.90
CA ASP A 63 -3.28 4.42 8.06
C ASP A 63 -2.80 5.24 6.85
N LEU A 64 -1.55 5.04 6.43
CA LEU A 64 -1.01 5.68 5.22
C LEU A 64 -1.84 5.31 3.99
N LEU A 65 -2.15 4.02 3.81
CA LEU A 65 -2.89 3.51 2.67
C LEU A 65 -4.27 4.15 2.54
N LYS A 66 -4.98 4.34 3.67
CA LYS A 66 -6.27 5.04 3.69
C LYS A 66 -6.15 6.49 3.24
N GLN A 67 -5.13 7.20 3.70
CA GLN A 67 -4.91 8.59 3.33
C GLN A 67 -4.51 8.74 1.85
N MET A 68 -3.75 7.77 1.30
CA MET A 68 -3.39 7.71 -0.12
C MET A 68 -4.58 7.36 -1.03
N LEU A 69 -5.46 6.46 -0.59
CA LEU A 69 -6.62 6.00 -1.36
C LEU A 69 -7.90 6.81 -1.09
N CYS A 70 -7.77 8.00 -0.49
CA CYS A 70 -8.91 8.89 -0.29
C CYS A 70 -9.56 9.24 -1.65
N VAL A 71 -10.88 9.01 -1.74
CA VAL A 71 -11.65 9.20 -2.97
C VAL A 71 -11.70 10.68 -3.35
N ASN A 72 -11.88 11.56 -2.37
CA ASN A 72 -11.81 12.99 -2.58
C ASN A 72 -10.33 13.40 -2.74
N PRO A 73 -9.90 13.92 -3.91
CA PRO A 73 -8.52 14.33 -4.10
C PRO A 73 -8.09 15.48 -3.19
N ALA A 74 -9.02 16.33 -2.73
CA ALA A 74 -8.70 17.42 -1.81
C ALA A 74 -8.31 16.93 -0.41
N ASP A 75 -8.80 15.76 -0.01
CA ASP A 75 -8.52 15.16 1.30
C ASP A 75 -7.41 14.10 1.23
N ARG A 76 -6.85 13.86 0.03
CA ARG A 76 -5.80 12.87 -0.18
C ARG A 76 -4.46 13.41 0.31
N ILE A 77 -3.68 12.54 0.98
CA ILE A 77 -2.34 12.90 1.44
C ILE A 77 -1.45 13.36 0.27
N LEU A 78 -0.71 14.45 0.50
CA LEU A 78 0.28 14.95 -0.46
C LEU A 78 1.54 14.07 -0.41
N PRO A 79 2.29 13.93 -1.52
CA PRO A 79 3.52 13.14 -1.54
C PRO A 79 4.53 13.56 -0.46
N ALA A 80 4.71 14.86 -0.22
CA ALA A 80 5.60 15.36 0.83
C ALA A 80 5.16 14.92 2.24
N ALA A 81 3.86 15.03 2.55
CA ALA A 81 3.31 14.58 3.82
C ALA A 81 3.39 13.05 3.97
N ALA A 82 3.25 12.30 2.87
CA ALA A 82 3.39 10.84 2.89
C ALA A 82 4.82 10.39 3.26
N LEU A 83 5.84 11.12 2.83
CA LEU A 83 7.24 10.84 3.20
C LEU A 83 7.49 11.06 4.69
N GLU A 84 6.77 11.97 5.33
CA GLU A 84 6.85 12.25 6.77
C GLU A 84 5.98 11.30 7.61
N HIS A 85 5.18 10.44 6.97
CA HIS A 85 4.28 9.54 7.67
C HIS A 85 5.04 8.50 8.52
N ARG A 86 4.55 8.22 9.74
CA ARG A 86 5.13 7.26 10.70
C ARG A 86 5.46 5.89 10.14
N PHE A 87 4.77 5.46 9.09
CA PHE A 87 5.07 4.21 8.39
C PHE A 87 6.37 4.32 7.60
N ILE A 88 6.53 5.37 6.79
CA ILE A 88 7.75 5.63 6.01
C ILE A 88 8.94 5.93 6.93
N THR A 89 8.74 6.77 7.95
CA THR A 89 9.82 7.15 8.88
C THR A 89 10.11 6.08 9.93
N MET A 90 9.31 5.01 9.99
CA MET A 90 9.40 3.92 10.96
C MET A 90 9.36 4.35 12.44
N GLU A 91 8.90 5.57 12.74
CA GLU A 91 8.90 6.16 14.10
C GLU A 91 8.20 5.26 15.13
N HIS A 92 7.12 4.62 14.71
CA HIS A 92 6.29 3.79 15.56
C HIS A 92 6.92 2.45 15.99
N LEU A 93 8.11 2.12 15.45
CA LEU A 93 8.90 0.93 15.78
C LEU A 93 10.13 1.26 16.63
N ALA A 94 10.28 2.52 17.04
CA ALA A 94 11.45 3.00 17.77
C ALA A 94 11.77 2.25 19.08
N ASP A 95 10.77 1.61 19.69
CA ASP A 95 10.92 0.82 20.93
C ASP A 95 11.44 -0.61 20.68
N ALA A 96 11.39 -1.08 19.43
CA ALA A 96 11.72 -2.46 19.05
C ALA A 96 12.88 -2.54 18.05
N ARG A 97 13.76 -1.51 18.02
CA ARG A 97 14.85 -1.36 17.04
C ARG A 97 15.78 -2.57 16.91
N ASN A 98 15.99 -3.32 18.00
CA ASN A 98 16.88 -4.48 18.02
C ASN A 98 16.16 -5.79 17.69
N SER A 99 14.92 -5.73 17.21
CA SER A 99 14.20 -6.93 16.79
C SER A 99 14.53 -7.25 15.34
N LEU A 100 14.73 -8.54 15.04
CA LEU A 100 14.99 -9.02 13.68
C LEU A 100 13.92 -8.56 12.67
N TYR A 101 12.69 -8.39 13.14
CA TYR A 101 11.61 -7.85 12.31
C TYR A 101 11.87 -6.41 11.89
N VAL A 102 12.21 -5.52 12.83
CA VAL A 102 12.44 -4.09 12.53
C VAL A 102 13.69 -3.89 11.68
N GLU A 103 14.74 -4.69 11.91
CA GLU A 103 15.93 -4.70 11.06
C GLU A 103 15.58 -5.00 9.60
N LYS A 104 14.85 -6.09 9.35
CA LYS A 104 14.40 -6.48 8.00
C LYS A 104 13.45 -5.45 7.39
N ALA A 105 12.50 -4.94 8.16
CA ALA A 105 11.58 -3.91 7.70
C ALA A 105 12.37 -2.67 7.25
N HIS A 106 13.39 -2.26 8.01
CA HIS A 106 14.24 -1.13 7.67
C HIS A 106 15.07 -1.37 6.40
N GLU A 107 15.62 -2.57 6.22
CA GLU A 107 16.33 -2.95 4.99
C GLU A 107 15.44 -2.83 3.74
N ILE A 108 14.20 -3.32 3.83
CA ILE A 108 13.20 -3.22 2.75
C ILE A 108 12.86 -1.74 2.48
N MET A 109 12.56 -0.97 3.53
CA MET A 109 12.14 0.43 3.40
C MET A 109 13.26 1.32 2.85
N MET A 110 14.52 1.01 3.18
CA MET A 110 15.69 1.73 2.67
C MET A 110 16.17 1.22 1.30
N GLY A 111 15.55 0.17 0.75
CA GLY A 111 15.90 -0.41 -0.54
C GLY A 111 17.32 -0.98 -0.60
N VAL A 112 17.80 -1.55 0.52
CA VAL A 112 19.18 -2.06 0.64
C VAL A 112 19.36 -3.42 -0.07
N GLU A 113 18.28 -4.20 -0.24
CA GLU A 113 18.25 -5.43 -1.04
C GLU A 113 18.31 -5.11 -2.54
N GLY A 114 19.50 -4.75 -3.01
CA GLY A 114 19.79 -4.41 -4.41
C GLY A 114 21.23 -3.96 -4.67
N ARG A 115 22.01 -3.62 -3.63
CA ARG A 115 23.46 -3.43 -3.77
C ARG A 115 24.14 -4.80 -3.70
N ASN A 116 24.25 -5.47 -4.84
CA ASN A 116 25.23 -6.54 -5.03
C ASN A 116 26.61 -6.00 -4.61
N THR A 117 27.13 -6.42 -3.46
CA THR A 117 28.52 -6.21 -3.06
C THR A 117 29.42 -7.16 -3.86
N ASN A 118 29.42 -7.01 -5.19
CA ASN A 118 30.42 -7.59 -6.07
C ASN A 118 31.09 -6.45 -6.82
N SER A 119 31.84 -5.61 -6.10
CA SER A 119 32.89 -4.82 -6.73
C SER A 119 33.96 -4.45 -5.69
N SER A 120 34.88 -5.38 -5.51
CA SER A 120 36.28 -5.05 -5.21
C SER A 120 37.16 -6.21 -5.71
N ALA A 121 37.20 -6.39 -7.04
CA ALA A 121 38.40 -6.96 -7.65
C ALA A 121 39.30 -5.77 -8.03
N PRO A 122 40.56 -5.71 -7.57
CA PRO A 122 41.43 -4.60 -7.88
C PRO A 122 41.77 -4.60 -9.37
N ILE A 123 41.73 -3.41 -9.94
CA ILE A 123 42.24 -3.07 -11.26
C ILE A 123 43.77 -3.22 -11.17
N ASP A 124 44.32 -4.27 -11.77
CA ASP A 124 45.70 -4.21 -12.26
C ASP A 124 45.65 -4.38 -13.77
N GLU A 125 45.67 -3.21 -14.42
CA GLU A 125 45.84 -3.04 -15.85
C GLU A 125 47.16 -3.67 -16.29
N LEU A 126 47.06 -4.48 -17.34
CA LEU A 126 48.12 -4.68 -18.32
C LEU A 126 48.82 -3.33 -18.58
N LYS A 127 50.13 -3.28 -18.30
CA LYS A 127 51.04 -2.38 -18.99
C LYS A 127 52.00 -3.21 -19.81
N ASP A 128 52.04 -2.84 -21.08
CA ASP A 128 52.84 -3.37 -22.17
C ASP A 128 54.33 -3.53 -21.82
N VAL A 129 54.92 -4.67 -22.20
CA VAL A 129 56.06 -4.90 -23.14
C VAL A 129 56.42 -6.38 -23.14
#